data_AF-X0V953-F1
#
_entry.id   AF-X0V953-F1
#
_cell.length_a   1.000
_cell.length_b   1.000
_cell.length_c   1.000
_cell.angle_alpha   90.00
_cell.angle_beta   90.00
_cell.angle_gamma   90.00
#
_symmetry.space_group_name_H-M   'P 1'
#
loop_
_entity.id
_entity.type
_entity.pdbx_description
1 polymer ?
#
loop_
_entity_poly.entity_id
_entity_poly.type
_entity_poly.pdbx_seq_one_letter_code
_entity_poly.pdbx_strand_id
1 'polypeptide(L)'
;MEIAHRLHDLAVGRYGLKPSDLFFDPLALPLATGDDDLRGDAAATLDALRRIKAELPGTFTVLGVSNVSFGLKPTTRRVLNSVFLHECLDAGLDAAIVHAGRILPHSHISEEQRTTCLDLIHDRRSPGYDPLQCLLELGDGPSPAIGPTEDRSSWPVQQRLARRIVNGDRDGLHIDLDDALQSMPALDIVNDILLDGMRTVGNLFSSGHMQLPFVLQSAETMKAAVRHLEPHMDQVKGETRGRIVLATVRGDVHDIGK
;
A
#
# COMPACT_ATOMS: atom_id res chain seq x y z
N MET A 1 -26.89 -7.91 6.61
CA MET A 1 -27.28 -8.53 5.32
C MET A 1 -28.72 -8.28 4.89
N GLU A 2 -29.73 -8.37 5.76
CA GLU A 2 -31.14 -8.14 5.36
C GLU A 2 -31.33 -6.84 4.55
N ILE A 3 -30.74 -5.73 5.02
CA ILE A 3 -30.80 -4.45 4.31
C ILE A 3 -30.10 -4.51 2.95
N ALA A 4 -28.95 -5.18 2.86
CA ALA A 4 -28.22 -5.32 1.59
C ALA A 4 -29.04 -6.11 0.56
N HIS A 5 -29.71 -7.19 0.97
CA HIS A 5 -30.59 -7.98 0.09
C HIS A 5 -31.78 -7.14 -0.38
N ARG A 6 -32.43 -6.43 0.54
CA ARG A 6 -33.55 -5.54 0.19
C ARG A 6 -33.15 -4.44 -0.79
N LEU A 7 -31.97 -3.85 -0.62
CA LEU A 7 -31.43 -2.84 -1.54
C LEU A 7 -31.09 -3.44 -2.89
N HIS A 8 -30.46 -4.62 -2.91
CA HIS A 8 -30.15 -5.35 -4.14
C HIS A 8 -31.42 -5.71 -4.91
N ASP A 9 -32.41 -6.33 -4.27
CA ASP A 9 -33.65 -6.77 -4.90
C ASP A 9 -34.46 -5.58 -5.43
N LEU A 10 -34.43 -4.45 -4.72
CA LEU A 10 -35.02 -3.22 -5.19
C LEU A 10 -34.29 -2.69 -6.43
N ALA A 11 -32.97 -2.56 -6.38
CA ALA A 11 -32.19 -1.99 -7.47
C ALA A 11 -32.19 -2.88 -8.73
N VAL A 12 -31.86 -4.16 -8.56
CA VAL A 12 -31.73 -5.13 -9.66
C VAL A 12 -33.10 -5.65 -10.09
N GLY A 13 -33.90 -6.14 -9.14
CA GLY A 13 -35.18 -6.78 -9.44
C GLY A 13 -36.24 -5.80 -9.92
N ARG A 14 -36.40 -4.65 -9.24
CA ARG A 14 -37.46 -3.68 -9.59
C ARG A 14 -37.01 -2.63 -10.61
N TYR A 15 -35.80 -2.11 -10.48
CA TYR A 15 -35.32 -1.00 -11.33
C TYR A 15 -34.40 -1.43 -12.48
N GLY A 16 -34.03 -2.72 -12.55
CA GLY A 16 -33.27 -3.27 -13.69
C GLY A 16 -31.80 -2.83 -13.74
N LEU A 17 -31.25 -2.31 -12.62
CA LEU A 17 -29.81 -2.07 -12.50
C LEU A 17 -29.05 -3.39 -12.59
N LYS A 18 -27.81 -3.35 -13.06
CA LYS A 18 -26.95 -4.54 -13.00
C LYS A 18 -26.35 -4.64 -11.60
N PRO A 19 -26.07 -5.85 -11.09
CA PRO A 19 -25.33 -6.00 -9.83
C PRO A 19 -24.01 -5.21 -9.82
N SER A 20 -23.32 -5.14 -10.96
CA SER A 20 -22.07 -4.38 -11.14
C SER A 20 -22.22 -2.86 -10.99
N ASP A 21 -23.44 -2.34 -11.00
CA ASP A 21 -23.69 -0.91 -10.80
C ASP A 21 -23.79 -0.55 -9.30
N LEU A 22 -23.75 -1.56 -8.40
CA LEU A 22 -23.94 -1.40 -6.97
C LEU A 22 -22.62 -1.49 -6.21
N PHE A 23 -22.41 -0.52 -5.33
CA PHE A 23 -21.37 -0.56 -4.30
C PHE A 23 -22.04 -0.61 -2.91
N PHE A 24 -21.66 -1.61 -2.12
CA PHE A 24 -22.08 -1.74 -0.73
C PHE A 24 -20.95 -1.28 0.21
N ASP A 25 -21.28 -0.37 1.12
CA ASP A 25 -20.41 0.01 2.23
C ASP A 25 -20.87 -0.71 3.51
N PRO A 26 -20.12 -1.70 4.02
CA PRO A 26 -20.47 -2.40 5.24
C PRO A 26 -20.19 -1.59 6.51
N LEU A 27 -19.70 -0.35 6.37
CA LEU A 27 -19.26 0.56 7.43
C LEU A 27 -18.00 0.06 8.14
N ALA A 28 -17.13 0.99 8.52
CA ALA A 28 -16.04 0.75 9.46
C ALA A 28 -16.25 1.67 10.65
N LEU A 29 -16.44 1.08 11.84
CA LEU A 29 -16.64 1.81 13.09
C LEU A 29 -15.33 1.87 13.90
N PRO A 30 -15.15 2.90 14.75
CA PRO A 30 -13.90 3.09 15.47
C PRO A 30 -13.70 2.03 16.57
N LEU A 31 -12.52 1.41 16.61
CA LEU A 31 -12.15 0.42 17.64
C LEU A 31 -11.60 1.05 18.93
N ALA A 32 -11.36 2.36 18.93
CA ALA A 32 -10.69 3.08 20.01
C ALA A 32 -11.65 3.81 20.95
N THR A 33 -12.95 3.53 20.88
CA THR A 33 -13.97 4.18 21.73
C THR A 33 -13.92 3.72 23.17
N GLY A 34 -13.39 2.52 23.43
CA GLY A 34 -13.46 1.86 24.74
C GLY A 34 -14.85 1.33 25.09
N ASP A 35 -15.78 1.33 24.12
CA ASP A 35 -17.12 0.76 24.26
C ASP A 35 -17.07 -0.74 23.96
N ASP A 36 -17.56 -1.55 24.91
CA ASP A 36 -17.54 -3.00 24.83
C ASP A 36 -18.40 -3.53 23.69
N ASP A 37 -19.50 -2.83 23.38
CA ASP A 37 -20.42 -3.22 22.32
C ASP A 37 -19.81 -3.04 20.92
N LEU A 38 -18.78 -2.18 20.79
CA LEU A 38 -18.13 -1.83 19.52
C LEU A 38 -16.84 -2.64 19.26
N ARG A 39 -16.40 -3.46 20.21
CA ARG A 39 -15.13 -4.22 20.10
C ARG A 39 -15.12 -5.18 18.91
N GLY A 40 -16.28 -5.75 18.56
CA GLY A 40 -16.44 -6.70 17.46
C GLY A 40 -16.68 -6.06 16.09
N ASP A 41 -16.76 -4.74 15.97
CA ASP A 41 -17.23 -4.07 14.75
C ASP A 41 -16.32 -4.29 13.54
N ALA A 42 -15.01 -4.32 13.75
CA ALA A 42 -14.08 -4.59 12.65
C ALA A 42 -14.22 -6.02 12.14
N ALA A 43 -14.33 -7.01 13.04
CA ALA A 43 -14.60 -8.40 12.66
C ALA A 43 -15.95 -8.54 11.93
N ALA A 44 -16.99 -7.83 12.39
CA ALA A 44 -18.29 -7.77 11.74
C ALA A 44 -18.22 -7.14 10.35
N THR A 45 -17.39 -6.11 10.16
CA THR A 45 -17.12 -5.51 8.86
C THR A 45 -16.49 -6.53 7.89
N LEU A 46 -15.50 -7.30 8.36
CA LEU A 46 -14.85 -8.35 7.58
C LEU A 46 -15.82 -9.48 7.21
N ASP A 47 -16.70 -9.90 8.14
CA ASP A 47 -17.76 -10.86 7.86
C ASP A 47 -18.75 -10.31 6.82
N ALA A 48 -19.19 -9.06 6.96
CA ALA A 48 -20.09 -8.42 6.02
C ALA A 48 -19.49 -8.34 4.61
N LEU A 49 -18.20 -8.03 4.46
CA LEU A 49 -17.50 -8.07 3.17
C LEU A 49 -17.58 -9.46 2.53
N ARG A 50 -17.19 -10.51 3.26
CA ARG A 50 -17.24 -11.89 2.76
C ARG A 50 -18.65 -12.30 2.36
N ARG A 51 -19.63 -11.94 3.18
CA ARG A 51 -21.05 -12.25 2.95
C ARG A 51 -21.64 -11.51 1.78
N ILE A 52 -21.32 -10.23 1.58
CA ILE A 52 -21.75 -9.49 0.38
C ILE A 52 -21.20 -10.17 -0.87
N LYS A 53 -19.91 -10.58 -0.86
CA LYS A 53 -19.32 -11.29 -1.99
C LYS A 53 -19.94 -12.66 -2.27
N ALA A 54 -20.30 -13.40 -1.23
CA ALA A 54 -20.92 -14.71 -1.36
C ALA A 54 -22.42 -14.65 -1.73
N GLU A 55 -23.17 -13.76 -1.08
CA GLU A 55 -24.63 -13.70 -1.15
C GLU A 55 -25.14 -12.79 -2.29
N LEU A 56 -24.35 -11.77 -2.69
CA LEU A 56 -24.72 -10.78 -3.72
C LEU A 56 -23.67 -10.74 -4.86
N PRO A 57 -23.52 -11.82 -5.63
CA PRO A 57 -22.48 -11.93 -6.64
C PRO A 57 -22.60 -10.87 -7.74
N GLY A 58 -21.45 -10.37 -8.19
CA GLY A 58 -21.38 -9.33 -9.22
C GLY A 58 -21.51 -7.90 -8.68
N THR A 59 -21.82 -7.72 -7.39
CA THR A 59 -21.79 -6.41 -6.73
C THR A 59 -20.38 -6.07 -6.22
N PHE A 60 -20.14 -4.77 -6.06
CA PHE A 60 -18.88 -4.25 -5.51
C PHE A 60 -19.04 -3.78 -4.07
N THR A 61 -17.94 -3.64 -3.36
CA THR A 61 -17.84 -3.13 -2.00
C THR A 61 -16.89 -1.94 -1.94
N VAL A 62 -17.24 -0.96 -1.11
CA VAL A 62 -16.41 0.22 -0.85
C VAL A 62 -16.32 0.43 0.65
N LEU A 63 -15.16 0.83 1.17
CA LEU A 63 -15.01 1.03 2.61
C LEU A 63 -14.15 2.25 2.95
N GLY A 64 -14.65 3.06 3.88
CA GLY A 64 -13.90 4.10 4.60
C GLY A 64 -12.96 3.52 5.66
N VAL A 65 -11.90 2.82 5.24
CA VAL A 65 -10.97 2.08 6.13
C VAL A 65 -10.45 2.95 7.29
N SER A 66 -10.19 4.24 7.04
CA SER A 66 -9.59 5.13 8.06
C SER A 66 -10.47 5.43 9.27
N ASN A 67 -11.77 5.10 9.21
CA ASN A 67 -12.70 5.28 10.33
C ASN A 67 -12.41 4.31 11.49
N VAL A 68 -11.86 3.12 11.18
CA VAL A 68 -11.52 2.09 12.19
C VAL A 68 -10.58 2.61 13.27
N SER A 69 -9.73 3.58 12.92
CA SER A 69 -8.69 4.14 13.77
C SER A 69 -9.03 5.54 14.30
N PHE A 70 -10.28 5.98 14.18
CA PHE A 70 -10.69 7.27 14.70
C PHE A 70 -10.47 7.34 16.23
N GLY A 71 -9.94 8.46 16.71
CA GLY A 71 -9.55 8.66 18.12
C GLY A 71 -8.10 8.30 18.45
N LEU A 72 -7.37 7.59 17.57
CA LEU A 72 -5.98 7.21 17.82
C LEU A 72 -4.95 8.25 17.34
N LYS A 73 -3.73 8.18 17.89
CA LYS A 73 -2.59 9.00 17.47
C LYS A 73 -2.17 8.69 16.02
N PRO A 74 -1.65 9.66 15.25
CA PRO A 74 -1.30 9.46 13.83
C PRO A 74 -0.41 8.25 13.55
N THR A 75 0.54 7.94 14.43
CA THR A 75 1.44 6.78 14.34
C THR A 75 0.66 5.46 14.39
N THR A 76 -0.13 5.29 15.44
CA THR A 76 -1.01 4.13 15.65
C THR A 76 -2.02 3.98 14.52
N ARG A 77 -2.60 5.09 14.04
CA ARG A 77 -3.55 5.08 12.92
C ARG A 77 -2.95 4.51 11.65
N ARG A 78 -1.69 4.84 11.34
CA ARG A 78 -1.00 4.33 10.14
C ARG A 78 -0.89 2.82 10.19
N VAL A 79 -0.48 2.27 11.34
CA VAL A 79 -0.33 0.82 11.52
C VAL A 79 -1.69 0.13 11.42
N LEU A 80 -2.68 0.55 12.24
CA LEU A 80 -3.99 -0.09 12.27
C LEU A 80 -4.71 -0.02 10.93
N ASN A 81 -4.68 1.13 10.24
CA ASN A 81 -5.28 1.26 8.91
C ASN A 81 -4.62 0.34 7.88
N SER A 82 -3.31 0.11 7.98
CA SER A 82 -2.58 -0.74 7.03
C SER A 82 -2.90 -2.21 7.24
N VAL A 83 -2.95 -2.67 8.50
CA VAL A 83 -3.35 -4.04 8.83
C VAL A 83 -4.82 -4.27 8.50
N PHE A 84 -5.70 -3.34 8.86
CA PHE A 84 -7.13 -3.47 8.56
C PHE A 84 -7.42 -3.46 7.05
N LEU A 85 -6.73 -2.60 6.27
CA LEU A 85 -6.84 -2.63 4.81
C LEU A 85 -6.47 -4.01 4.24
N HIS A 86 -5.39 -4.64 4.74
CA HIS A 86 -5.00 -5.98 4.30
C HIS A 86 -6.11 -7.00 4.61
N GLU A 87 -6.64 -7.02 5.82
CA GLU A 87 -7.74 -7.92 6.20
C GLU A 87 -8.99 -7.68 5.33
N CYS A 88 -9.32 -6.43 5.01
CA CYS A 88 -10.43 -6.11 4.13
C CYS A 88 -10.20 -6.60 2.69
N LEU A 89 -8.98 -6.47 2.15
CA LEU A 89 -8.63 -7.00 0.83
C LEU A 89 -8.78 -8.52 0.79
N ASP A 90 -8.30 -9.23 1.82
CA ASP A 90 -8.46 -10.68 1.94
C ASP A 90 -9.93 -11.10 2.10
N ALA A 91 -10.75 -10.24 2.71
CA ALA A 91 -12.20 -10.41 2.81
C ALA A 91 -12.97 -10.08 1.51
N GLY A 92 -12.28 -9.57 0.47
CA GLY A 92 -12.85 -9.25 -0.83
C GLY A 92 -13.31 -7.80 -1.01
N LEU A 93 -12.65 -6.83 -0.36
CA LEU A 93 -12.90 -5.41 -0.61
C LEU A 93 -12.45 -5.01 -2.04
N ASP A 94 -13.31 -4.35 -2.83
CA ASP A 94 -12.91 -3.88 -4.17
C ASP A 94 -12.38 -2.43 -4.17
N ALA A 95 -12.93 -1.56 -3.32
CA ALA A 95 -12.58 -0.15 -3.28
C ALA A 95 -12.37 0.35 -1.85
N ALA A 96 -11.33 1.16 -1.64
CA ALA A 96 -10.98 1.70 -0.33
C ALA A 96 -10.85 3.23 -0.37
N ILE A 97 -11.45 3.91 0.60
CA ILE A 97 -11.25 5.34 0.84
C ILE A 97 -10.18 5.49 1.91
N VAL A 98 -8.95 5.77 1.47
CA VAL A 98 -7.74 5.83 2.32
C VAL A 98 -6.78 6.93 1.90
N HIS A 99 -5.97 7.40 2.84
CA HIS A 99 -4.81 8.21 2.52
C HIS A 99 -3.65 7.30 2.08
N ALA A 100 -3.53 7.07 0.77
CA ALA A 100 -2.53 6.19 0.15
C ALA A 100 -1.10 6.33 0.72
N GLY A 101 -0.58 7.56 0.80
CA GLY A 101 0.78 7.81 1.34
C GLY A 101 0.98 7.57 2.84
N ARG A 102 -0.05 7.12 3.57
CA ARG A 102 0.00 6.78 4.99
C ARG A 102 -0.11 5.28 5.27
N ILE A 103 -0.43 4.49 4.25
CA ILE A 103 -0.40 3.03 4.33
C ILE A 103 1.06 2.58 4.41
N LEU A 104 1.33 1.57 5.22
CA LEU A 104 2.63 0.94 5.40
C LEU A 104 2.66 -0.39 4.64
N PRO A 105 3.78 -0.73 3.97
CA PRO A 105 3.97 -2.07 3.44
C PRO A 105 3.93 -3.08 4.58
N HIS A 106 3.40 -4.27 4.30
CA HIS A 106 3.29 -5.32 5.32
C HIS A 106 4.64 -5.66 5.98
N SER A 107 5.73 -5.63 5.19
CA SER A 107 7.10 -5.87 5.65
C SER A 107 7.68 -4.79 6.57
N HIS A 108 7.07 -3.61 6.64
CA HIS A 108 7.52 -2.50 7.48
C HIS A 108 6.76 -2.40 8.80
N ILE A 109 5.79 -3.28 9.04
CA ILE A 109 5.04 -3.36 10.30
C ILE A 109 5.68 -4.48 11.12
N SER A 110 6.06 -4.19 12.39
CA SER A 110 6.68 -5.22 13.23
C SER A 110 5.68 -6.36 13.51
N GLU A 111 6.20 -7.57 13.76
CA GLU A 111 5.36 -8.72 14.08
C GLU A 111 4.47 -8.47 15.31
N GLU A 112 5.02 -7.78 16.32
CA GLU A 112 4.30 -7.37 17.52
C GLU A 112 3.18 -6.37 17.22
N GLN A 113 3.45 -5.34 16.42
CA GLN A 113 2.44 -4.37 15.99
C GLN A 113 1.33 -5.04 15.17
N ARG A 114 1.72 -5.92 14.25
CA ARG A 114 0.78 -6.65 13.40
C ARG A 114 -0.12 -7.56 14.24
N THR A 115 0.46 -8.36 15.12
CA THR A 115 -0.27 -9.30 15.98
C THR A 115 -1.25 -8.55 16.88
N THR A 116 -0.79 -7.46 17.53
CA THR A 116 -1.65 -6.62 18.35
C THR A 116 -2.80 -6.00 17.55
N CYS A 117 -2.55 -5.51 16.32
CA CYS A 117 -3.61 -5.00 15.46
C CYS A 117 -4.61 -6.10 15.05
N LEU A 118 -4.15 -7.30 14.72
CA LEU A 118 -5.03 -8.43 14.38
C LEU A 118 -5.87 -8.84 15.58
N ASP A 119 -5.29 -8.89 16.77
CA ASP A 119 -6.01 -9.20 18.00
C ASP A 119 -7.05 -8.13 18.32
N LEU A 120 -6.76 -6.86 18.04
CA LEU A 120 -7.73 -5.77 18.16
C LEU A 120 -8.87 -5.90 17.13
N ILE A 121 -8.56 -6.19 15.87
CA ILE A 121 -9.54 -6.32 14.78
C ILE A 121 -10.49 -7.50 15.00
N HIS A 122 -9.97 -8.61 15.54
CA HIS A 122 -10.71 -9.85 15.76
C HIS A 122 -11.23 -10.02 17.21
N ASP A 123 -11.14 -8.97 18.02
CA ASP A 123 -11.53 -8.96 19.44
C ASP A 123 -10.96 -10.13 20.28
N ARG A 124 -9.66 -10.40 20.15
CA ARG A 124 -8.97 -11.50 20.85
C ARG A 124 -8.44 -11.05 22.22
N ARG A 125 -9.34 -10.51 23.05
CA ARG A 125 -9.03 -10.12 24.43
C ARG A 125 -8.97 -11.34 25.35
N SER A 126 -8.10 -11.30 26.35
CA SER A 126 -8.03 -12.30 27.41
C SER A 126 -7.74 -11.66 28.77
N PRO A 127 -7.99 -12.32 29.91
CA PRO A 127 -7.69 -11.76 31.21
C PRO A 127 -6.23 -11.26 31.30
N GLY A 128 -6.04 -9.96 31.57
CA GLY A 128 -4.72 -9.33 31.64
C GLY A 128 -4.12 -8.89 30.30
N TYR A 129 -4.85 -9.02 29.19
CA TYR A 129 -4.43 -8.60 27.86
C TYR A 129 -5.55 -7.83 27.14
N ASP A 130 -5.30 -6.55 26.88
CA ASP A 130 -6.12 -5.72 26.00
C ASP A 130 -5.27 -5.23 24.82
N PRO A 131 -5.56 -5.68 23.58
CA PRO A 131 -4.79 -5.29 22.41
C PRO A 131 -4.91 -3.79 22.11
N LEU A 132 -5.98 -3.11 22.51
CA LEU A 132 -6.06 -1.65 22.36
C LEU A 132 -5.03 -0.97 23.26
N GLN A 133 -4.91 -1.41 24.50
CA GLN A 133 -3.92 -0.85 25.43
C GLN A 133 -2.50 -1.15 24.96
N CYS A 134 -2.20 -2.39 24.57
CA CYS A 134 -0.90 -2.76 24.02
C CYS A 134 -0.56 -1.93 22.77
N LEU A 135 -1.54 -1.71 21.87
CA LEU A 135 -1.34 -0.93 20.66
C LEU A 135 -1.06 0.56 20.96
N LEU A 136 -1.66 1.11 22.01
CA LEU A 136 -1.40 2.48 22.47
C LEU A 136 0.03 2.60 23.02
N GLU A 137 0.48 1.63 23.82
CA GLU A 137 1.85 1.58 24.38
C GLU A 137 2.91 1.44 23.27
N LEU A 138 2.64 0.61 22.26
CA LEU A 138 3.50 0.47 21.08
C LEU A 138 3.54 1.72 20.19
N GLY A 139 2.47 2.53 20.24
CA GLY A 139 2.34 3.78 19.48
C GLY A 139 3.07 4.98 20.09
N ASP A 140 3.50 4.86 21.35
CA ASP A 140 4.24 5.88 22.10
C ASP A 140 5.77 5.79 21.94
N GLY A 141 6.26 4.76 21.25
CA GLY A 141 7.61 4.74 20.70
C GLY A 141 7.80 5.82 19.62
N PRO A 142 9.06 6.21 19.28
CA PRO A 142 9.30 7.13 18.19
C PRO A 142 8.54 6.64 16.95
N SER A 143 7.75 7.54 16.35
CA SER A 143 7.01 7.29 15.11
C SER A 143 7.90 6.46 14.21
N PRO A 144 7.46 5.29 13.71
CA PRO A 144 8.31 4.52 12.84
C PRO A 144 8.66 5.46 11.68
N ALA A 145 9.94 5.84 11.63
CA ALA A 145 10.59 6.08 10.37
C ALA A 145 10.25 4.89 9.48
N ILE A 146 10.23 5.11 8.17
CA ILE A 146 9.89 4.09 7.18
C ILE A 146 10.71 2.82 7.45
N GLY A 147 10.13 1.85 8.18
CA GLY A 147 10.85 0.71 8.76
C GLY A 147 12.07 1.09 9.63
N PRO A 148 12.73 0.12 10.27
CA PRO A 148 14.15 0.30 10.54
C PRO A 148 14.81 0.56 9.17
N THR A 149 15.52 1.67 9.02
CA THR A 149 16.55 1.77 7.98
C THR A 149 17.43 0.57 8.19
N GLU A 150 17.27 -0.46 7.35
CA GLU A 150 18.26 -1.54 7.23
C GLU A 150 19.61 -0.83 7.18
N ASP A 151 20.54 -1.21 8.06
CA ASP A 151 21.90 -0.70 7.95
C ASP A 151 22.50 -1.26 6.67
N ARG A 152 22.35 -0.48 5.61
CA ARG A 152 22.80 -0.80 4.26
C ARG A 152 24.24 -0.35 4.04
N SER A 153 24.91 0.22 5.03
CA SER A 153 26.28 0.76 4.86
C SER A 153 27.28 -0.29 4.37
N SER A 154 27.06 -1.56 4.72
CA SER A 154 27.88 -2.70 4.31
C SER A 154 27.51 -3.31 2.96
N TRP A 155 26.39 -2.92 2.35
CA TRP A 155 25.89 -3.53 1.11
C TRP A 155 26.59 -2.95 -0.12
N PRO A 156 26.75 -3.74 -1.21
CA PRO A 156 27.16 -3.20 -2.50
C PRO A 156 26.19 -2.12 -3.01
N VAL A 157 26.71 -1.08 -3.67
CA VAL A 157 25.92 0.07 -4.14
C VAL A 157 24.74 -0.35 -5.03
N GLN A 158 24.94 -1.38 -5.87
CA GLN A 158 23.90 -1.93 -6.74
C GLN A 158 22.71 -2.47 -5.93
N GLN A 159 23.00 -3.18 -4.84
CA GLN A 159 21.98 -3.73 -3.95
C GLN A 159 21.25 -2.62 -3.18
N ARG A 160 21.99 -1.58 -2.74
CA ARG A 160 21.39 -0.40 -2.07
C ARG A 160 20.43 0.32 -2.99
N LEU A 161 20.84 0.60 -4.23
CA LEU A 161 20.03 1.27 -5.24
C LEU A 161 18.78 0.46 -5.61
N ALA A 162 18.92 -0.83 -5.90
CA ALA A 162 17.76 -1.69 -6.20
C ALA A 162 16.77 -1.72 -5.03
N ARG A 163 17.26 -1.83 -3.78
CA ARG A 163 16.42 -1.82 -2.57
C ARG A 163 15.70 -0.49 -2.38
N ARG A 164 16.35 0.64 -2.68
CA ARG A 164 15.73 1.97 -2.64
C ARG A 164 14.59 2.11 -3.62
N ILE A 165 14.76 1.63 -4.85
CA ILE A 165 13.69 1.61 -5.85
C ILE A 165 12.51 0.78 -5.35
N VAL A 166 12.76 -0.44 -4.88
CA VAL A 166 11.69 -1.33 -4.36
C VAL A 166 10.93 -0.70 -3.20
N ASN A 167 11.63 0.01 -2.32
CA ASN A 167 11.03 0.63 -1.13
C ASN A 167 10.48 2.05 -1.37
N GLY A 168 10.71 2.63 -2.55
CA GLY A 168 10.37 4.02 -2.83
C GLY A 168 11.11 5.02 -1.93
N ASP A 169 12.36 4.71 -1.58
CA ASP A 169 13.17 5.43 -0.60
C ASP A 169 14.13 6.41 -1.29
N ARG A 170 13.94 7.70 -1.03
CA ARG A 170 14.73 8.80 -1.62
C ARG A 170 15.85 9.29 -0.69
N ASP A 171 15.88 8.89 0.57
CA ASP A 171 16.76 9.46 1.58
C ASP A 171 18.19 8.93 1.42
N GLY A 172 19.08 9.73 0.83
CA GLY A 172 20.43 9.30 0.47
C GLY A 172 20.52 8.61 -0.89
N LEU A 173 19.44 8.65 -1.70
CA LEU A 173 19.44 8.14 -3.07
C LEU A 173 20.58 8.74 -3.92
N HIS A 174 20.75 10.07 -3.85
CA HIS A 174 21.80 10.77 -4.61
C HIS A 174 23.22 10.30 -4.24
N ILE A 175 23.46 10.01 -2.96
CA ILE A 175 24.76 9.53 -2.48
C ILE A 175 25.09 8.17 -3.11
N ASP A 176 24.13 7.26 -3.12
CA ASP A 176 24.31 5.93 -3.72
C ASP A 176 24.42 6.00 -5.25
N LEU A 177 23.75 6.95 -5.90
CA LEU A 177 23.90 7.18 -7.34
C LEU A 177 25.29 7.74 -7.67
N ASP A 178 25.79 8.68 -6.88
CA ASP A 178 27.14 9.26 -7.05
C ASP A 178 28.25 8.21 -6.82
N ASP A 179 28.05 7.30 -5.86
CA ASP A 179 28.94 6.16 -5.62
C ASP A 179 28.94 5.19 -6.81
N ALA A 180 27.76 4.84 -7.33
CA ALA A 180 27.65 3.97 -8.52
C ALA A 180 28.31 4.59 -9.76
N LEU A 181 28.17 5.91 -9.95
CA LEU A 181 28.80 6.66 -11.06
C LEU A 181 30.33 6.59 -11.06
N GLN A 182 30.97 6.26 -9.94
CA GLN A 182 32.43 6.09 -9.89
C GLN A 182 32.91 4.84 -10.63
N SER A 183 32.04 3.85 -10.82
CA SER A 183 32.41 2.53 -11.33
C SER A 183 31.55 2.06 -12.51
N MET A 184 30.43 2.74 -12.79
CA MET A 184 29.46 2.32 -13.81
C MET A 184 28.93 3.54 -14.59
N PRO A 185 28.81 3.45 -15.93
CA PRO A 185 28.16 4.48 -16.73
C PRO A 185 26.72 4.74 -16.29
N ALA A 186 26.27 5.99 -16.35
CA ALA A 186 24.92 6.39 -15.94
C ALA A 186 23.80 5.56 -16.61
N LEU A 187 23.99 5.21 -17.89
CA LEU A 187 23.02 4.42 -18.65
C LEU A 187 22.92 2.97 -18.14
N ASP A 188 24.06 2.38 -17.75
CA ASP A 188 24.11 1.01 -17.22
C ASP A 188 23.50 0.96 -15.82
N ILE A 189 23.68 2.00 -15.00
CA ILE A 189 22.99 2.12 -13.70
C ILE A 189 21.48 2.06 -13.89
N VAL A 190 20.94 2.79 -14.87
CA VAL A 190 19.50 2.75 -15.17
C VAL A 190 19.09 1.35 -15.62
N ASN A 191 19.77 0.79 -16.62
CA ASN A 191 19.35 -0.43 -17.29
C ASN A 191 19.50 -1.69 -16.43
N ASP A 192 20.59 -1.79 -15.68
CA ASP A 192 20.97 -3.05 -15.01
C ASP A 192 20.60 -3.05 -13.53
N ILE A 193 20.42 -1.88 -12.91
CA ILE A 193 20.13 -1.78 -11.47
C ILE A 193 18.71 -1.26 -11.24
N LEU A 194 18.40 -0.07 -11.76
CA LEU A 194 17.14 0.59 -11.43
C LEU A 194 15.94 -0.10 -12.09
N LEU A 195 16.06 -0.53 -13.35
CA LEU A 195 15.02 -1.29 -14.04
C LEU A 195 14.75 -2.65 -13.40
N ASP A 196 15.77 -3.35 -12.90
CA ASP A 196 15.59 -4.61 -12.17
C ASP A 196 14.87 -4.39 -10.82
N GLY A 197 15.15 -3.27 -10.14
CA GLY A 197 14.35 -2.81 -9.01
C GLY A 197 12.88 -2.62 -9.38
N MET A 198 12.60 -1.95 -10.50
CA MET A 198 11.23 -1.75 -10.99
C MET A 198 10.55 -3.05 -11.44
N ARG A 199 11.29 -4.02 -12.00
CA ARG A 199 10.77 -5.35 -12.32
C ARG A 199 10.33 -6.08 -11.05
N THR A 200 11.10 -5.95 -9.97
CA THR A 200 10.74 -6.50 -8.66
C THR A 200 9.45 -5.86 -8.11
N VAL A 201 9.32 -4.53 -8.21
CA VAL A 201 8.08 -3.80 -7.86
C VAL A 201 6.89 -4.34 -8.65
N GLY A 202 7.05 -4.54 -9.96
CA GLY A 202 6.01 -5.12 -10.82
C GLY A 202 5.58 -6.52 -10.35
N ASN A 203 6.53 -7.40 -10.04
CA ASN A 203 6.24 -8.74 -9.54
C ASN A 203 5.51 -8.73 -8.19
N LEU A 204 5.91 -7.84 -7.27
CA LEU A 204 5.25 -7.69 -5.97
C LEU A 204 3.82 -7.14 -6.13
N PHE A 205 3.61 -6.22 -7.07
CA PHE A 205 2.28 -5.69 -7.37
C PHE A 205 1.37 -6.75 -8.00
N SER A 206 1.83 -7.46 -9.03
CA SER A 206 1.04 -8.50 -9.70
C SER A 206 0.72 -9.69 -8.80
N SER A 207 1.54 -9.96 -7.79
CA SER A 207 1.31 -11.02 -6.79
C SER A 207 0.49 -10.56 -5.58
N GLY A 208 0.08 -9.29 -5.51
CA GLY A 208 -0.68 -8.73 -4.39
C GLY A 208 0.13 -8.39 -3.13
N HIS A 209 1.44 -8.66 -3.12
CA HIS A 209 2.33 -8.36 -1.99
C HIS A 209 2.70 -6.87 -1.87
N MET A 210 2.44 -6.07 -2.90
CA MET A 210 2.64 -4.62 -2.90
C MET A 210 1.42 -3.93 -3.47
N GLN A 211 0.92 -2.90 -2.79
CA GLN A 211 -0.23 -2.12 -3.24
C GLN A 211 0.18 -0.97 -4.20
N LEU A 212 -0.77 -0.52 -5.04
CA LEU A 212 -0.57 0.56 -6.01
C LEU A 212 0.09 1.84 -5.44
N PRO A 213 -0.22 2.32 -4.23
CA PRO A 213 0.47 3.48 -3.64
C PRO A 213 2.00 3.33 -3.59
N PHE A 214 2.49 2.13 -3.28
CA PHE A 214 3.92 1.86 -3.20
C PHE A 214 4.56 1.77 -4.57
N VAL A 215 3.84 1.22 -5.57
CA VAL A 215 4.28 1.25 -6.97
C VAL A 215 4.49 2.68 -7.45
N LEU A 216 3.57 3.59 -7.11
CA LEU A 216 3.70 5.01 -7.44
C LEU A 216 4.89 5.66 -6.72
N GLN A 217 5.13 5.30 -5.46
CA GLN A 217 6.28 5.80 -4.70
C GLN A 217 7.61 5.32 -5.29
N SER A 218 7.70 4.05 -5.68
CA SER A 218 8.84 3.48 -6.39
C SER A 218 9.06 4.19 -7.73
N ALA A 219 7.99 4.48 -8.47
CA ALA A 219 8.08 5.20 -9.74
C ALA A 219 8.59 6.64 -9.57
N GLU A 220 8.15 7.36 -8.54
CA GLU A 220 8.69 8.69 -8.23
C GLU A 220 10.17 8.65 -7.82
N THR A 221 10.58 7.58 -7.13
CA THR A 221 11.99 7.34 -6.77
C THR A 221 12.83 7.04 -8.01
N MET A 222 12.32 6.21 -8.92
CA MET A 222 12.92 5.93 -10.22
C MET A 222 13.09 7.23 -11.03
N LYS A 223 12.05 8.06 -11.10
CA LYS A 223 12.10 9.35 -11.80
C LYS A 223 13.12 10.31 -11.19
N ALA A 224 13.24 10.34 -9.86
CA ALA A 224 14.25 11.14 -9.18
C ALA A 224 15.67 10.64 -9.49
N ALA A 225 15.87 9.33 -9.53
CA ALA A 225 17.16 8.72 -9.87
C ALA A 225 17.56 9.01 -11.32
N VAL A 226 16.65 8.81 -12.28
CA VAL A 226 16.91 9.11 -13.70
C VAL A 226 17.24 10.59 -13.91
N ARG A 227 16.52 11.51 -13.25
CA ARG A 227 16.82 12.96 -13.32
C ARG A 227 18.21 13.29 -12.80
N HIS A 228 18.69 12.56 -11.79
CA HIS A 228 20.04 12.75 -11.25
C HIS A 228 21.11 12.20 -12.19
N LEU A 229 20.83 11.09 -12.88
CA LEU A 229 21.76 10.44 -13.81
C LEU A 229 21.79 11.09 -15.20
N GLU A 230 20.72 11.77 -15.62
CA GLU A 230 20.58 12.38 -16.95
C GLU A 230 21.76 13.28 -17.36
N PRO A 231 22.32 14.16 -16.49
CA PRO A 231 23.49 14.98 -16.83
C PRO A 231 24.78 14.17 -17.05
N HIS A 232 24.83 12.92 -16.58
CA HIS A 232 25.98 12.01 -16.66
C HIS A 232 25.84 10.98 -17.77
N MET A 233 24.72 10.97 -18.49
CA MET A 233 24.54 10.11 -19.66
C MET A 233 25.32 10.73 -20.81
N ASP A 234 26.37 10.04 -21.27
CA ASP A 234 27.08 10.45 -22.48
C ASP A 234 26.07 10.63 -23.62
N GLN A 235 26.12 11.79 -24.28
CA GLN A 235 25.51 11.91 -25.59
C GLN A 235 26.25 10.93 -26.49
N VAL A 236 25.63 9.77 -26.74
CA VAL A 236 26.15 8.79 -27.68
C VAL A 236 26.37 9.50 -29.01
N LYS A 237 27.63 9.83 -29.32
CA LYS A 237 28.04 10.31 -30.64
C LYS A 237 28.03 9.11 -31.58
N GLY A 238 26.83 8.65 -31.92
CA GLY A 238 26.57 7.52 -32.80
C GLY A 238 25.27 7.77 -33.57
N GLU A 239 25.20 7.23 -34.80
CA GLU A 239 24.12 7.45 -35.76
C GLU A 239 22.74 7.47 -35.10
N THR A 240 22.03 8.57 -35.31
CA THR A 240 20.66 8.76 -34.84
C THR A 240 19.77 7.72 -35.51
N ARG A 241 19.31 6.72 -34.74
CA ARG A 241 18.40 5.64 -35.20
C ARG A 241 16.97 6.13 -35.57
N GLY A 242 16.80 7.40 -35.88
CA GLY A 242 15.51 8.04 -36.16
C GLY A 242 14.93 8.82 -34.97
N ARG A 243 13.78 9.49 -35.18
CA ARG A 243 13.04 10.21 -34.14
C ARG A 243 11.83 9.38 -33.73
N ILE A 244 11.62 9.18 -32.43
CA ILE A 244 10.44 8.53 -31.88
C ILE A 244 9.53 9.61 -31.28
N VAL A 245 8.24 9.54 -31.59
CA VAL A 245 7.20 10.30 -30.88
C VAL A 245 6.47 9.33 -29.97
N LEU A 246 6.68 9.46 -28.66
CA LEU A 246 5.97 8.70 -27.63
C LEU A 246 4.85 9.58 -27.08
N ALA A 247 3.59 9.19 -27.31
CA ALA A 247 2.42 9.90 -26.81
C ALA A 247 1.77 9.09 -25.68
N THR A 248 1.90 9.58 -24.45
CA THR A 248 1.34 8.93 -23.26
C THR A 248 0.26 9.81 -22.61
N VAL A 249 -0.51 9.25 -21.67
CA VAL A 249 -1.66 9.93 -21.07
C VAL A 249 -1.26 10.47 -19.71
N ARG A 250 -1.21 11.81 -19.56
CA ARG A 250 -0.81 12.45 -18.30
C ARG A 250 -1.57 11.88 -17.09
N GLY A 251 -0.85 11.21 -16.20
CA GLY A 251 -1.39 10.63 -14.97
C GLY A 251 -1.86 9.17 -15.09
N ASP A 252 -1.70 8.53 -16.25
CA ASP A 252 -1.90 7.09 -16.41
C ASP A 252 -0.75 6.32 -15.74
N VAL A 253 -1.11 5.40 -14.85
CA VAL A 253 -0.15 4.57 -14.12
C VAL A 253 0.61 3.61 -15.03
N HIS A 254 0.05 3.27 -16.19
CA HIS A 254 0.73 2.42 -17.17
C HIS A 254 1.87 3.13 -17.89
N ASP A 255 1.94 4.47 -17.82
CA ASP A 255 3.01 5.25 -18.46
C ASP A 255 4.38 5.02 -17.83
N ILE A 256 4.44 4.45 -16.62
CA ILE A 256 5.71 4.13 -15.95
C ILE A 256 6.50 3.06 -16.72
N GLY A 257 5.81 2.18 -17.46
CA GLY A 257 6.41 1.07 -18.20
C GLY A 257 6.38 1.21 -19.73
N LYS A 258 5.82 2.30 -20.27
CA LYS A 258 5.80 2.60 -21.71
C LYS A 258 7.03 3.40 -22.10
#